data_AF-A0A1G1FPE2-F1
#
_entry.id   AF-A0A1G1FPE2-F1
#
_cell.length_a   1.000
_cell.length_b   1.000
_cell.length_c   1.000
_cell.angle_alpha   90.00
_cell.angle_beta   90.00
_cell.angle_gamma   90.00
#
_symmetry.space_group_name_H-M   'P 1'
#
loop_
_entity.id
_entity.type
_entity.pdbx_description
1 polymer ?
#
loop_
_entity_poly.entity_id
_entity_poly.type
_entity_poly.pdbx_seq_one_letter_code
_entity_poly.pdbx_strand_id
1 'polypeptide(L)' 'MEVNEEAAKKRLRTENPEYRKWEEEHESLEQTLVTFEAHRYLTPEQEVERKRVQKLKLAAKDRMMEIVRRSRSGQA' A
#
# COMPACT_ATOMS: atom_id res chain seq x y z
N MET A 1 11.20 2.18 18.62
CA MET A 1 11.87 1.40 17.55
C MET A 1 11.14 1.65 16.24
N GLU A 2 11.29 2.81 15.62
CA GLU A 2 10.67 3.13 14.32
C GLU A 2 11.70 3.18 13.18
N VAL A 3 12.97 3.43 13.53
CA VAL A 3 14.11 3.59 12.61
C VAL A 3 14.36 2.36 11.72
N ASN A 4 13.87 1.18 12.12
CA ASN A 4 14.13 -0.07 11.38
C ASN A 4 13.09 -0.33 10.28
N GLU A 5 11.87 0.22 10.39
CA GLU A 5 10.81 -0.08 9.42
C GLU A 5 11.00 0.69 8.12
N GLU A 6 11.29 1.99 8.19
CA GLU A 6 11.61 2.79 7.01
C GLU A 6 12.89 2.31 6.32
N ALA A 7 13.91 1.91 7.10
CA ALA A 7 15.14 1.33 6.55
C ALA A 7 14.88 -0.01 5.84
N ALA A 8 14.07 -0.90 6.43
CA ALA A 8 13.69 -2.16 5.81
C ALA A 8 12.88 -1.94 4.52
N LYS A 9 11.95 -0.98 4.51
CA LYS A 9 11.18 -0.61 3.30
C LYS A 9 12.08 -0.09 2.19
N LYS A 10 13.03 0.81 2.50
CA LYS A 10 14.01 1.31 1.51
C LYS A 10 14.85 0.19 0.90
N ARG A 11 15.33 -0.73 1.72
CA ARG A 11 16.07 -1.92 1.27
C ARG A 11 15.21 -2.81 0.38
N LEU A 12 14.01 -3.16 0.84
CA LEU A 12 13.06 -3.99 0.09
C LEU A 12 12.63 -3.37 -1.24
N ARG A 13 12.54 -2.04 -1.33
CA ARG A 13 12.27 -1.35 -2.59
C ARG A 13 13.33 -1.62 -3.65
N THR A 14 14.59 -1.80 -3.24
CA THR A 14 15.72 -2.10 -4.13
C THR A 14 15.93 -3.60 -4.31
N GLU A 15 15.81 -4.37 -3.23
CA GLU A 15 16.15 -5.79 -3.20
C GLU A 15 14.96 -6.71 -3.55
N ASN A 16 13.73 -6.23 -3.41
CA ASN A 16 12.51 -7.02 -3.63
C ASN A 16 11.56 -6.36 -4.64
N PRO A 17 11.51 -6.86 -5.90
CA PRO A 17 10.62 -6.31 -6.92
C PRO A 17 9.13 -6.52 -6.60
N GLU A 18 8.76 -7.53 -5.80
CA GLU A 18 7.38 -7.72 -5.35
C GLU A 18 6.96 -6.59 -4.40
N TYR A 19 7.84 -6.20 -3.47
CA TYR A 19 7.56 -5.06 -2.57
C TYR A 19 7.31 -3.79 -3.39
N ARG A 20 8.18 -3.53 -4.38
CA ARG A 20 8.02 -2.38 -5.28
C ARG A 20 6.67 -2.41 -6.02
N LYS A 21 6.27 -3.56 -6.54
CA LYS A 21 4.99 -3.71 -7.23
C LYS A 21 3.80 -3.38 -6.32
N TRP A 22 3.81 -3.88 -5.07
CA TRP A 22 2.76 -3.58 -4.10
C TRP A 22 2.78 -2.11 -3.64
N GLU A 23 3.95 -1.49 -3.58
CA GLU A 23 4.10 -0.07 -3.29
C GLU A 23 3.51 0.80 -4.42
N GLU A 24 3.82 0.49 -5.68
CA GLU A 24 3.25 1.17 -6.85
C GLU A 24 1.72 1.01 -6.92
N GLU A 25 1.21 -0.18 -6.61
CA GLU A 25 -0.24 -0.45 -6.51
C GLU A 25 -0.87 0.38 -5.37
N HIS A 26 -0.23 0.42 -4.20
CA HIS A 26 -0.73 1.20 -3.06
C HIS A 26 -0.77 2.70 -3.37
N GLU A 27 0.26 3.25 -4.02
CA GLU A 27 0.32 4.65 -4.44
C GLU A 27 -0.76 4.98 -5.49
N SER A 28 -0.96 4.09 -6.47
CA SER A 28 -2.02 4.24 -7.49
C SER A 28 -3.41 4.23 -6.87
N LEU A 29 -3.66 3.33 -5.92
CA LEU A 29 -4.92 3.26 -5.17
C LEU A 29 -5.11 4.51 -4.29
N GLU A 30 -4.03 5.05 -3.71
CA GLU A 30 -4.08 6.29 -2.93
C GLU A 30 -4.44 7.49 -3.81
N GLN A 31 -3.82 7.65 -4.99
CA GLN A 31 -4.19 8.71 -5.94
C GLN A 31 -5.65 8.59 -6.41
N THR A 32 -6.13 7.36 -6.60
CA THR A 32 -7.53 7.09 -6.93
C THR A 32 -8.45 7.56 -5.79
N LEU A 33 -8.11 7.29 -4.53
CA LEU A 33 -8.86 7.78 -3.38
C LEU A 33 -8.84 9.31 -3.27
N VAL A 34 -7.68 9.94 -3.47
CA VAL A 34 -7.55 11.40 -3.46
C VAL A 34 -8.45 12.02 -4.53
N THR A 35 -8.55 11.39 -5.71
CA THR A 35 -9.46 11.82 -6.77
C THR A 35 -10.92 11.75 -6.29
N PHE A 36 -11.33 10.66 -5.64
CA PHE A 36 -12.66 10.57 -5.04
C PHE A 36 -12.89 11.59 -3.91
N GLU A 37 -11.89 11.85 -3.07
CA GLU A 37 -11.99 12.83 -1.97
C GLU A 37 -12.04 14.28 -2.46
N ALA A 38 -11.45 14.56 -3.63
CA ALA A 38 -11.56 15.85 -4.29
C ALA A 38 -12.98 16.13 -4.81
N HIS A 39 -13.79 15.09 -5.06
CA HIS A 39 -15.18 15.25 -5.43
C HIS A 39 -16.04 15.51 -4.18
N ARG A 40 -16.58 16.73 -4.07
CA ARG A 40 -17.42 17.16 -2.94
C ARG A 40 -18.66 16.29 -2.71
N TYR A 41 -19.17 15.67 -3.78
CA TYR A 41 -20.29 14.73 -3.73
C TYR A 41 -19.96 13.54 -4.63
N LEU A 42 -19.92 12.35 -4.03
CA LEU A 42 -19.76 11.09 -4.75
C LEU A 42 -21.13 10.52 -5.06
N THR A 43 -21.30 9.95 -6.26
CA THR A 43 -22.49 9.16 -6.58
C THR A 43 -22.46 7.85 -5.78
N PRO A 44 -23.61 7.15 -5.62
CA PRO A 44 -23.65 5.86 -4.93
C PRO A 44 -22.68 4.83 -5.52
N GLU A 45 -22.49 4.84 -6.84
CA GLU A 45 -21.54 3.98 -7.55
C GLU A 45 -20.09 4.34 -7.17
N GLN A 46 -19.77 5.63 -7.13
CA GLN A 46 -18.45 6.10 -6.72
C GLN A 46 -18.17 5.83 -5.24
N GLU A 47 -19.16 5.87 -4.36
CA GLU A 47 -18.98 5.48 -2.95
C GLU A 47 -18.64 3.99 -2.80
N VAL A 48 -19.27 3.13 -3.60
CA VAL A 48 -18.97 1.70 -3.64
C VAL A 48 -17.55 1.48 -4.18
N GLU A 49 -17.17 2.17 -5.26
CA GLU A 49 -15.82 2.09 -5.82
C GLU A 49 -14.77 2.62 -4.83
N ARG A 50 -15.00 3.77 -4.19
CA ARG A 50 -14.13 4.30 -3.14
C ARG A 50 -13.92 3.28 -2.02
N LYS A 51 -14.98 2.64 -1.52
CA LYS A 51 -14.87 1.58 -0.51
C LYS A 51 -14.10 0.37 -1.01
N ARG A 52 -14.24 0.01 -2.29
CA ARG A 52 -13.48 -1.07 -2.93
C ARG A 52 -12.00 -0.71 -3.01
N VAL A 53 -11.66 0.49 -3.47
CA VAL A 53 -10.29 1.00 -3.53
C VAL A 53 -9.66 1.06 -2.13
N GLN A 54 -10.40 1.48 -1.10
CA GLN A 54 -9.92 1.44 0.29
C GLN A 54 -9.56 0.01 0.75
N LYS A 55 -10.39 -0.99 0.42
CA LYS A 55 -10.10 -2.39 0.74
C LYS A 55 -8.88 -2.91 -0.02
N LEU A 56 -8.77 -2.59 -1.31
CA LEU A 56 -7.60 -2.96 -2.12
C LEU A 56 -6.33 -2.32 -1.56
N LYS A 57 -6.38 -1.05 -1.15
CA LYS A 57 -5.26 -0.34 -0.55
C LYS A 57 -4.82 -1.00 0.76
N LEU A 58 -5.79 -1.40 1.59
CA LEU A 58 -5.49 -2.14 2.81
C LEU A 58 -4.82 -3.48 2.50
N ALA A 59 -5.35 -4.25 1.54
CA ALA A 59 -4.74 -5.51 1.12
C ALA A 59 -3.32 -5.33 0.57
N ALA A 60 -3.07 -4.29 -0.24
CA ALA A 60 -1.73 -3.97 -0.72
C ALA A 60 -0.78 -3.64 0.43
N LYS A 61 -1.24 -2.88 1.43
CA LYS A 61 -0.49 -2.58 2.66
C LYS A 61 -0.18 -3.85 3.46
N ASP A 62 -1.15 -4.75 3.62
CA ASP A 62 -0.95 -6.04 4.29
C ASP A 62 0.12 -6.88 3.58
N ARG A 63 0.08 -6.94 2.24
CA ARG A 63 1.12 -7.63 1.44
C ARG A 63 2.50 -7.00 1.63
N MET A 64 2.61 -5.68 1.61
CA MET A 64 3.86 -4.98 1.92
C MET A 64 4.38 -5.32 3.32
N MET A 65 3.50 -5.32 4.33
CA MET A 65 3.88 -5.69 5.70
C MET A 65 4.29 -7.15 5.84
N GLU A 66 3.64 -8.08 5.14
CA GLU A 66 4.07 -9.48 5.09
C GLU A 66 5.49 -9.62 4.55
N ILE A 67 5.81 -8.91 3.47
CA ILE A 67 7.16 -8.93 2.88
C ILE A 67 8.19 -8.34 3.85
N VAL A 68 7.86 -7.21 4.50
CA VAL A 68 8.72 -6.61 5.54
C VAL A 68 8.95 -7.57 6.70
N ARG A 69 7.90 -8.25 7.17
CA ARG A 69 8.01 -9.26 8.23
C ARG A 69 8.90 -10.42 7.80
N ARG A 70 8.69 -10.96 6.59
CA ARG A 70 9.46 -12.09 6.05
C ARG A 70 10.94 -11.73 5.89
N SER A 71 11.24 -10.51 5.44
CA SER A 71 12.63 -10.02 5.32
C SER A 71 13.32 -9.90 6.67
N ARG A 72 12.60 -9.51 7.73
CA ARG A 72 13.13 -9.46 9.10
C ARG A 72 13.31 -10.85 9.70
N SER A 73 12.42 -11.80 9.39
CA SER A 73 12.48 -13.18 9.91
C SER A 73 13.47 -14.08 9.15
N GLY A 74 13.78 -13.77 7.89
CA GLY A 74 14.78 -14.49 7.07
C GLY A 74 16.22 -14.05 7.34
N GLN A 75 16.42 -13.08 8.24
CA GLN A 75 17.72 -12.67 8.76
C GLN A 75 17.91 -13.33 10.13
N ALA A 76 18.03 -14.66 10.13
CA ALA A 76 18.36 -15.50 11.28
C ALA A 76 19.38 -16.56 10.84
#